data_AF-A0A1I8J2G2-F1
#
_entry.id   AF-A0A1I8J2G2-F1
#
_cell.length_a   1.000
_cell.length_b   1.000
_cell.length_c   1.000
_cell.angle_alpha   90.00
_cell.angle_beta   90.00
_cell.angle_gamma   90.00
#
_symmetry.space_group_name_H-M   'P 1'
#
loop_
_entity.id
_entity.type
_entity.pdbx_description
1 polymer ?
#
loop_
_entity_poly.entity_id
_entity_poly.type
_entity_poly.pdbx_seq_one_letter_code
_entity_poly.pdbx_strand_id
1 'polypeptide(L)'
;PDWNCTDFFVRPNQQVGPNGIWYTKQAVGINTLGPLMKTISAKANLSKPYTGHCVRATVVTELHEAGYAVETIAKVTGNKSSTSVERYIRRGKRRDTIMTGMSEQLSIALDGTGSSERHSECGAV
;
A
#
# COMPACT_ATOMS: atom_id res chain seq x y z
N PRO A 1 2.00 16.69 -33.15
CA PRO A 1 2.96 16.60 -32.04
C PRO A 1 2.90 15.20 -31.45
N ASP A 2 3.86 14.39 -31.84
CA ASP A 2 3.90 12.96 -31.53
C ASP A 2 4.23 12.81 -30.04
N TRP A 3 3.36 12.13 -29.30
CA TRP A 3 3.63 11.76 -27.91
C TRP A 3 4.87 10.87 -27.90
N ASN A 4 6.04 11.47 -27.62
CA ASN A 4 7.25 10.73 -27.35
C ASN A 4 7.10 10.18 -25.93
N CYS A 5 6.97 8.86 -25.79
CA CYS A 5 6.71 8.13 -24.54
C CYS A 5 7.80 8.32 -23.46
N THR A 6 8.71 9.28 -23.64
CA THR A 6 9.75 9.71 -22.72
C THR A 6 9.34 10.89 -21.83
N ASP A 7 8.28 11.63 -22.17
CA ASP A 7 7.89 12.85 -21.44
C ASP A 7 7.02 12.49 -20.21
N PHE A 8 7.67 12.10 -19.11
CA PHE A 8 7.00 11.85 -17.83
C PHE A 8 6.75 13.15 -17.05
N PHE A 9 5.66 13.17 -16.27
CA PHE A 9 5.29 14.29 -15.39
C PHE A 9 5.12 15.63 -16.12
N VAL A 10 4.53 15.63 -17.32
CA VAL A 10 4.18 16.85 -18.06
C VAL A 10 3.17 17.72 -17.31
N ARG A 11 3.27 19.03 -17.47
CA ARG A 11 2.35 19.99 -16.85
C ARG A 11 1.10 20.16 -17.70
N PRO A 12 -0.11 19.92 -17.17
CA PRO A 12 -1.35 20.20 -17.89
C PRO A 12 -1.52 21.70 -18.14
N ASN A 13 -2.02 22.05 -19.32
CA ASN A 13 -2.36 23.41 -19.70
C ASN A 13 -3.69 23.82 -19.04
N GLN A 14 -3.82 25.09 -18.70
CA GLN A 14 -5.07 25.63 -18.16
C GLN A 14 -6.21 25.62 -19.20
N GLN A 15 -5.85 25.70 -20.48
CA GLN A 15 -6.77 25.59 -21.62
C GLN A 15 -6.15 24.67 -22.66
N VAL A 16 -6.97 23.85 -23.30
CA VAL A 16 -6.54 22.99 -24.42
C VAL A 16 -6.32 23.88 -25.63
N GLY A 17 -5.12 23.84 -26.22
CA GLY A 17 -4.80 24.65 -27.39
C GLY A 17 -5.59 24.20 -28.63
N PRO A 18 -5.65 25.02 -29.69
CA PRO A 18 -6.33 24.68 -30.95
C PRO A 18 -5.87 23.36 -31.57
N ASN A 19 -4.62 22.97 -31.28
CA ASN A 19 -3.99 21.75 -31.77
C ASN A 19 -4.36 20.49 -30.95
N GLY A 20 -5.31 20.59 -29.99
CA GLY A 20 -5.71 19.49 -29.11
C GLY A 20 -4.70 19.16 -28.00
N ILE A 21 -3.61 19.92 -27.89
CA ILE A 21 -2.55 19.69 -26.90
C ILE A 21 -3.00 20.25 -25.54
N TRP A 22 -3.16 19.35 -24.58
CA TRP A 22 -3.60 19.66 -23.21
C TRP A 22 -2.45 19.74 -22.19
N TYR A 23 -1.20 19.62 -22.62
CA TYR A 23 -0.02 19.63 -21.75
C TYR A 23 1.15 20.41 -22.36
N THR A 24 2.11 20.79 -21.51
CA THR A 24 3.41 21.33 -21.90
C THR A 24 4.51 20.32 -21.54
N LYS A 25 5.61 20.33 -22.28
CA LYS A 25 6.81 19.53 -21.98
C LYS A 25 7.55 19.96 -20.70
N GLN A 26 7.01 20.92 -19.95
CA GLN A 26 7.57 21.33 -18.69
C GLN A 26 7.23 20.28 -17.62
N ALA A 27 8.27 19.80 -16.92
CA ALA A 27 8.09 18.88 -15.81
C ALA A 27 7.33 19.53 -14.64
N VAL A 28 6.42 18.79 -14.04
CA VAL A 28 5.69 19.18 -12.84
C VAL A 28 6.64 19.15 -11.64
N GLY A 29 6.66 20.27 -10.89
CA GLY A 29 7.54 20.42 -9.74
C GLY A 29 7.09 19.66 -8.49
N ILE A 30 8.00 19.55 -7.53
CA ILE A 30 7.77 18.88 -6.23
C ILE A 30 6.61 19.47 -5.43
N ASN A 31 6.37 20.77 -5.55
CA ASN A 31 5.27 21.46 -4.86
C ASN A 31 3.88 21.03 -5.37
N THR A 32 3.82 20.46 -6.58
CA THR A 32 2.58 19.93 -7.16
C THR A 32 2.49 18.42 -6.96
N LEU A 33 3.57 17.67 -7.20
CA LEU A 33 3.59 16.21 -7.03
C LEU A 33 3.54 15.77 -5.55
N GLY A 34 4.22 16.49 -4.65
CA GLY A 34 4.26 16.20 -3.22
C GLY A 34 2.87 16.07 -2.58
N PRO A 35 1.97 17.07 -2.74
CA PRO A 35 0.61 16.99 -2.19
C PRO A 35 -0.37 16.17 -3.03
N LEU A 36 0.01 15.73 -4.24
CA LEU A 36 -0.90 15.07 -5.19
C LEU A 36 -1.56 13.82 -4.59
N MET A 37 -0.76 12.92 -4.00
CA MET A 37 -1.26 11.68 -3.40
C MET A 37 -2.24 11.95 -2.26
N LYS A 38 -1.93 12.97 -1.42
CA LYS A 38 -2.81 13.39 -0.33
C LYS A 38 -4.13 13.94 -0.86
N THR A 39 -4.07 14.72 -1.93
CA THR A 39 -5.25 15.32 -2.56
C THR A 39 -6.14 14.26 -3.19
N ILE A 40 -5.57 13.31 -3.94
CA ILE A 40 -6.33 12.24 -4.60
C ILE A 40 -6.97 11.32 -3.55
N SER A 41 -6.21 10.90 -2.53
CA SER A 41 -6.74 10.03 -1.47
C SER A 41 -7.87 10.67 -0.68
N ALA A 42 -7.79 11.98 -0.40
CA ALA A 42 -8.87 12.73 0.23
C ALA A 42 -10.12 12.83 -0.67
N LYS A 43 -9.93 13.15 -1.96
CA LYS A 43 -11.04 13.21 -2.93
C LYS A 43 -11.71 11.86 -3.17
N ALA A 44 -10.95 10.77 -3.05
CA ALA A 44 -11.46 9.41 -3.17
C ALA A 44 -12.11 8.88 -1.87
N ASN A 45 -12.17 9.68 -0.80
CA ASN A 45 -12.72 9.29 0.51
C ASN A 45 -12.13 7.98 1.07
N LEU A 46 -10.82 7.79 0.92
CA LEU A 46 -10.14 6.64 1.52
C LEU A 46 -10.13 6.74 3.05
N SER A 47 -9.89 5.61 3.72
CA SER A 47 -9.87 5.49 5.19
C SER A 47 -8.92 6.47 5.89
N LYS A 48 -7.89 6.95 5.18
CA LYS A 48 -6.98 8.01 5.64
C LYS A 48 -6.33 8.71 4.44
N PRO A 49 -5.80 9.93 4.62
CA PRO A 49 -4.96 10.56 3.61
C PRO A 49 -3.65 9.79 3.44
N TYR A 50 -3.37 9.36 2.21
CA TYR A 50 -2.13 8.68 1.85
C TYR A 50 -1.12 9.67 1.27
N THR A 51 0.16 9.41 1.51
CA THR A 51 1.27 10.23 1.00
C THR A 51 2.25 9.37 0.21
N GLY A 52 3.18 9.99 -0.51
CA GLY A 52 4.25 9.25 -1.20
C GLY A 52 5.08 8.36 -0.25
N HIS A 53 5.17 8.73 1.04
CA HIS A 53 5.82 7.89 2.05
C HIS A 53 5.05 6.58 2.30
N CYS A 54 3.72 6.60 2.25
CA CYS A 54 2.90 5.40 2.38
C CYS A 54 3.14 4.44 1.20
N VAL A 55 3.18 4.98 -0.02
CA VAL A 55 3.45 4.19 -1.23
C VAL A 55 4.84 3.57 -1.18
N ARG A 56 5.86 4.35 -0.77
CA ARG A 56 7.23 3.82 -0.61
C ARG A 56 7.27 2.67 0.39
N ALA A 57 6.55 2.77 1.51
CA ALA A 57 6.47 1.69 2.49
C ALA A 57 5.88 0.40 1.89
N THR A 58 4.77 0.52 1.16
CA THR A 58 4.14 -0.61 0.47
C THR A 58 5.10 -1.25 -0.53
N VAL A 59 5.69 -0.46 -1.44
CA VAL A 59 6.62 -0.98 -2.47
C VAL A 59 7.81 -1.71 -1.84
N VAL A 60 8.37 -1.19 -0.75
CA VAL A 60 9.47 -1.86 -0.04
C VAL A 60 9.05 -3.22 0.51
N THR A 61 7.87 -3.30 1.13
CA THR A 61 7.34 -4.55 1.69
C THR A 61 7.09 -5.57 0.59
N GLU A 62 6.38 -5.19 -0.48
CA GLU A 62 6.07 -6.08 -1.62
C GLU A 62 7.34 -6.61 -2.30
N LEU A 63 8.35 -5.75 -2.53
CA LEU A 63 9.60 -6.20 -3.14
C LEU A 63 10.39 -7.15 -2.24
N HIS A 64 10.35 -6.94 -0.93
CA HIS A 64 10.99 -7.85 0.01
C HIS A 64 10.27 -9.21 0.06
N GLU A 65 8.94 -9.21 0.05
CA GLU A 65 8.13 -10.44 0.00
C GLU A 65 8.31 -11.21 -1.31
N ALA A 66 8.53 -10.51 -2.42
CA ALA A 66 8.93 -11.10 -3.70
C ALA A 66 10.37 -11.66 -3.71
N GLY A 67 11.13 -11.52 -2.63
CA GLY A 67 12.47 -12.10 -2.47
C GLY A 67 13.62 -11.27 -3.02
N TYR A 68 13.40 -9.99 -3.35
CA TYR A 68 14.48 -9.12 -3.80
C TYR A 68 15.42 -8.73 -2.65
N ALA A 69 16.72 -8.63 -2.97
CA ALA A 69 17.74 -8.23 -2.00
C ALA A 69 17.53 -6.76 -1.52
N VAL A 70 17.81 -6.51 -0.24
CA VAL A 70 17.60 -5.22 0.42
C VAL A 70 18.35 -4.08 -0.27
N GLU A 71 19.54 -4.34 -0.81
CA GLU A 71 20.38 -3.39 -1.53
C GLU A 71 19.72 -2.97 -2.85
N THR A 72 19.14 -3.93 -3.57
CA THR A 72 18.41 -3.69 -4.81
C THR A 72 17.16 -2.87 -4.53
N ILE A 73 16.42 -3.23 -3.48
CA ILE A 73 15.25 -2.48 -3.03
C ILE A 73 15.64 -1.06 -2.64
N ALA A 74 16.71 -0.87 -1.86
CA ALA A 74 17.18 0.45 -1.44
C ALA A 74 17.50 1.34 -2.65
N LYS A 75 18.17 0.78 -3.66
CA LYS A 75 18.52 1.48 -4.90
C LYS A 75 17.28 1.92 -5.69
N VAL A 76 16.35 1.02 -5.98
CA VAL A 76 15.16 1.34 -6.79
C VAL A 76 14.17 2.24 -6.06
N THR A 77 14.07 2.08 -4.74
CA THR A 77 13.18 2.90 -3.92
C THR A 77 13.84 4.20 -3.47
N GLY A 78 15.12 4.45 -3.76
CA GLY A 78 15.83 5.68 -3.40
C GLY A 78 16.00 5.88 -1.90
N ASN A 79 16.19 4.81 -1.14
CA ASN A 79 16.55 4.89 0.28
C ASN A 79 18.05 5.11 0.44
N LYS A 80 18.45 6.02 1.35
CA LYS A 80 19.87 6.36 1.58
C LYS A 80 20.63 5.26 2.34
N SER A 81 19.92 4.36 3.02
CA SER A 81 20.51 3.28 3.81
C SER A 81 19.64 2.02 3.76
N SER A 82 20.28 0.85 3.83
CA SER A 82 19.62 -0.45 4.00
C SER A 82 18.81 -0.51 5.30
N THR A 83 19.31 0.12 6.37
CA THR A 83 18.61 0.23 7.66
C THR A 83 17.25 0.93 7.56
N SER A 84 17.10 1.88 6.63
CA SER A 84 15.80 2.53 6.37
C SER A 84 14.81 1.57 5.71
N VAL A 85 15.31 0.67 4.85
CA VAL A 85 14.53 -0.39 4.19
C VAL A 85 14.10 -1.45 5.20
N GLU A 86 15.03 -1.91 6.04
CA GLU A 86 14.76 -2.88 7.12
C GLU A 86 13.66 -2.43 8.08
N ARG A 87 13.55 -1.11 8.35
CA ARG A 87 12.46 -0.57 9.17
C ARG A 87 11.09 -0.84 8.55
N TYR A 88 10.93 -0.70 7.23
CA TYR A 88 9.68 -1.02 6.55
C TYR A 88 9.41 -2.52 6.58
N ILE A 89 10.42 -3.35 6.32
CA ILE A 89 10.33 -4.81 6.36
C ILE A 89 9.86 -5.29 7.74
N ARG A 90 10.51 -4.80 8.82
CA ARG A 90 10.14 -5.14 10.20
C ARG A 90 8.72 -4.71 10.54
N ARG A 91 8.29 -3.55 10.04
CA ARG A 91 6.91 -3.08 10.23
C ARG A 91 5.90 -3.96 9.49
N GLY A 92 6.27 -4.47 8.30
CA GLY A 92 5.52 -5.49 7.56
C GLY A 92 5.35 -6.75 8.39
N LYS A 93 6.46 -7.42 8.71
CA LYS A 93 6.48 -8.65 9.52
C LYS A 93 5.68 -8.55 10.81
N ARG A 94 5.83 -7.44 11.56
CA ARG A 94 5.06 -7.23 12.80
C ARG A 94 3.56 -7.27 12.57
N ARG A 95 3.10 -6.66 11.48
CA ARG A 95 1.68 -6.62 11.12
C ARG A 95 1.18 -8.04 10.81
N ASP A 96 1.97 -8.82 10.10
CA ASP A 96 1.61 -10.18 9.69
C ASP A 96 1.57 -11.11 10.91
N THR A 97 2.57 -11.02 11.81
CA THR A 97 2.57 -11.75 13.09
C THR A 97 1.32 -11.46 13.93
N ILE A 98 0.90 -10.18 14.00
CA ILE A 98 -0.32 -9.80 14.73
C ILE A 98 -1.56 -10.43 14.07
N MET A 99 -1.64 -10.37 12.73
CA MET A 99 -2.78 -10.91 11.98
C MET A 99 -2.87 -12.43 12.11
N THR A 100 -1.74 -13.14 12.01
CA THR A 100 -1.67 -14.59 12.22
C THR A 100 -2.10 -14.96 13.64
N GLY A 101 -1.55 -14.30 14.66
CA GLY A 101 -1.92 -14.59 16.06
C GLY A 101 -3.39 -14.35 16.35
N MET A 102 -3.98 -13.26 15.82
CA MET A 102 -5.42 -13.03 15.94
C MET A 102 -6.25 -14.10 15.24
N SER A 103 -5.84 -14.52 14.02
CA SER A 103 -6.54 -15.55 13.25
C SER A 103 -6.48 -16.92 13.93
N GLU A 104 -5.35 -17.25 14.57
CA GLU A 104 -5.17 -18.50 15.31
C GLU A 104 -6.09 -18.57 16.52
N GLN A 105 -6.18 -17.48 17.31
CA GLN A 105 -7.09 -17.40 18.46
C GLN A 105 -8.56 -17.54 18.05
N LEU A 106 -8.96 -16.93 16.93
CA LEU A 106 -10.32 -17.08 16.38
C LEU A 106 -10.60 -18.51 15.92
N SER A 107 -9.62 -19.17 15.30
CA SER A 107 -9.75 -20.55 14.83
C SER A 107 -9.95 -21.51 16.01
N ILE A 108 -9.13 -21.37 17.06
CA ILE A 108 -9.25 -22.16 18.29
C ILE A 108 -10.62 -21.97 18.96
N ALA A 109 -11.10 -20.72 19.03
CA ALA A 109 -12.40 -20.42 19.63
C ALA A 109 -13.57 -21.04 18.85
N LEU A 110 -13.51 -21.06 17.51
CA LEU A 110 -14.52 -21.71 16.68
C LEU A 110 -14.52 -23.24 16.88
N ASP A 111 -13.34 -23.87 16.86
CA ASP A 111 -13.19 -25.32 17.04
C ASP A 111 -13.70 -25.78 18.42
N GLY A 112 -13.57 -24.93 19.44
CA GLY A 112 -14.10 -25.19 20.78
C GLY A 112 -15.64 -25.12 20.90
N THR A 113 -16.35 -24.57 19.91
CA THR A 113 -17.82 -24.44 19.94
C THR A 113 -18.58 -25.58 19.25
N GLY A 114 -17.88 -26.56 18.67
CA GLY A 114 -18.47 -27.65 17.89
C GLY A 114 -18.90 -28.92 18.65
N SER A 115 -18.81 -28.98 19.98
CA SER A 115 -19.11 -30.22 20.71
C SER A 115 -19.77 -30.01 22.07
N SER A 116 -20.97 -29.41 22.11
CA SER A 116 -21.81 -29.49 23.31
C SER A 116 -23.30 -29.42 23.01
N GLU A 117 -23.82 -30.39 22.27
CA GLU A 117 -25.23 -30.80 22.39
C GLU A 117 -25.30 -32.33 22.58
N ARG A 118 -25.15 -32.77 23.83
CA ARG A 118 -25.81 -34.00 24.29
C ARG A 118 -26.89 -33.58 25.27
N HIS A 119 -28.09 -33.43 24.71
CA HIS A 119 -29.33 -33.39 25.46
C HIS A 119 -29.38 -34.58 26.44
N SER A 120 -29.45 -34.25 27.73
CA SER A 120 -29.83 -35.17 28.79
C SER A 120 -31.33 -35.41 28.65
N GLU A 121 -31.73 -36.54 28.08
CA GLU A 121 -33.13 -36.94 28.05
C GLU A 121 -33.47 -37.68 29.34
N CYS A 122 -34.42 -37.09 30.07
CA CYS A 122 -35.08 -37.60 31.25
C CYS A 122 -35.79 -38.93 30.93
N GLY A 123 -35.51 -39.98 31.71
CA GLY A 123 -36.24 -41.25 31.66
C GLY A 123 -36.81 -41.58 33.03
N ALA A 124 -38.11 -41.36 33.18
CA ALA A 124 -38.92 -41.90 34.27
C ALA A 124 -39.01 -43.43 34.19
N VAL A 125 -38.88 -44.14 35.33
CA VAL A 125 -39.91 -44.98 35.99
C VAL A 125 -39.49 -45.15 37.45
#